data_AF-V6Q4Q8-F1
#
_entry.id   AF-V6Q4Q8-F1
#
_cell.length_a   1.000
_cell.length_b   1.000
_cell.length_c   1.000
_cell.angle_alpha   90.00
_cell.angle_beta   90.00
_cell.angle_gamma   90.00
#
_symmetry.space_group_name_H-M   'P 1'
#
loop_
_entity.id
_entity.type
_entity.pdbx_description
1 polymer ?
#
loop_
_entity_poly.entity_id
_entity_poly.type
_entity_poly.pdbx_seq_one_letter_code
_entity_poly.pdbx_strand_id
1 'polypeptide(L)'
;MKKNKWMKWLLYFFAIVGALTIVDESSGLLDSLFPLIILAFIIYGIKRWWDKRQQAKQADVSVNMPPLRQDLTQHYHEAGLDDQQIKFFRETMNTARVQIETLEQQMNQVAKLKAINLKTQAVKAAQGIFKELVKEPQKLHRADGFLYNHLPNLVDLTEKYITINAHDIKTANTYEALQKSAEVIEQVSSLVVKDFEQLVAEDLAEMDVEVSLAEQQLARQHEEASTSQAFEKPDTASDEGEDGTDGSTYNG
;
A
#
# COMPACT_ATOMS: atom_id res chain seq x y z
N MET A 1 4.92 11.54 -21.15
CA MET A 1 4.00 12.45 -21.90
C MET A 1 3.93 12.04 -23.37
N LYS A 2 2.88 11.33 -23.81
CA LYS A 2 2.65 11.05 -25.23
C LYS A 2 2.08 12.30 -25.89
N LYS A 3 2.80 12.88 -26.86
CA LYS A 3 2.38 14.06 -27.62
C LYS A 3 1.14 13.70 -28.46
N ASN A 4 -0.01 14.29 -28.15
CA ASN A 4 -1.27 14.07 -28.85
C ASN A 4 -1.18 14.64 -30.27
N LYS A 5 -0.86 13.78 -31.25
CA LYS A 5 -0.74 14.12 -32.68
C LYS A 5 -2.02 14.79 -33.22
N TRP A 6 -3.17 14.49 -32.63
CA TRP A 6 -4.47 15.04 -33.01
C TRP A 6 -4.57 16.58 -32.86
N MET A 7 -3.84 17.17 -31.90
CA MET A 7 -3.85 18.63 -31.70
C MET A 7 -3.13 19.37 -32.84
N LYS A 8 -2.18 18.71 -33.52
CA LYS A 8 -1.55 19.26 -34.73
C LYS A 8 -2.49 19.21 -35.94
N TRP A 9 -3.35 18.19 -36.01
CA TRP A 9 -4.36 18.07 -37.07
C TRP A 9 -5.49 19.10 -36.90
N LEU A 10 -5.90 19.39 -35.67
CA LEU A 10 -6.86 20.47 -35.39
C LEU A 10 -6.31 21.86 -35.73
N LEU A 11 -5.03 22.12 -35.46
CA LEU A 11 -4.37 23.37 -35.84
C LEU A 11 -4.28 23.54 -37.36
N TYR A 12 -3.97 22.47 -38.10
CA TYR A 12 -3.97 22.49 -39.57
C TYR A 12 -5.38 22.71 -40.14
N PHE A 13 -6.40 22.08 -39.53
CA PHE A 13 -7.79 22.26 -39.94
C PHE A 13 -8.26 23.71 -39.79
N PHE A 14 -7.98 24.35 -38.65
CA PHE A 14 -8.31 25.76 -38.43
C PHE A 14 -7.48 26.72 -39.31
N ALA A 15 -6.23 26.40 -39.62
CA ALA A 15 -5.41 27.18 -40.55
C ALA A 15 -5.97 27.13 -41.99
N ILE A 16 -6.48 25.97 -42.43
CA ILE A 16 -7.09 25.80 -43.75
C ILE A 16 -8.45 26.52 -43.82
N VAL A 17 -9.27 26.44 -42.77
CA VAL A 17 -10.57 27.13 -42.70
C VAL A 17 -10.38 28.65 -42.64
N GLY A 18 -9.39 29.15 -41.90
CA GLY A 18 -9.06 30.58 -41.86
C GLY A 18 -8.45 31.14 -43.15
N ALA A 19 -7.80 30.30 -43.96
CA ALA A 19 -7.34 30.68 -45.29
C ALA A 19 -8.51 30.77 -46.32
N LEU A 20 -9.57 29.99 -46.11
CA LEU A 20 -10.73 29.96 -47.01
C LEU A 20 -11.64 31.20 -46.86
N THR A 21 -11.58 31.89 -45.72
CA THR A 21 -12.39 33.11 -45.46
C THR A 21 -11.77 34.39 -46.04
N ILE A 22 -10.68 34.30 -46.82
CA ILE A 22 -9.95 35.45 -47.38
C ILE A 22 -10.47 35.84 -48.79
N VAL A 23 -11.57 35.23 -49.28
CA VAL A 23 -12.18 35.59 -50.57
C VAL A 23 -13.34 36.56 -50.36
N ASP A 24 -13.07 37.73 -49.80
CA ASP A 24 -13.89 38.93 -50.05
C ASP A 24 -13.04 40.19 -49.85
N GLU A 25 -12.95 40.99 -50.91
CA GLU A 25 -11.94 42.04 -51.15
C GLU A 25 -12.27 43.37 -50.42
N SER A 26 -13.02 43.30 -49.33
CA SER A 26 -13.61 44.48 -48.66
C SER A 26 -13.28 44.64 -47.17
N SER A 27 -12.60 43.69 -46.53
CA SER A 27 -12.29 43.77 -45.10
C SER A 27 -10.83 44.14 -44.84
N GLY A 28 -10.63 45.18 -44.02
CA GLY A 28 -9.31 45.72 -43.70
C GLY A 28 -8.45 44.74 -42.88
N LEU A 29 -7.13 44.94 -42.90
CA LEU A 29 -6.12 44.12 -42.22
C LEU A 29 -6.41 43.85 -40.73
N LEU A 30 -7.15 44.74 -40.06
CA LEU A 30 -7.55 44.59 -38.66
C LEU A 30 -8.69 43.59 -38.45
N ASP A 31 -9.63 43.44 -39.39
CA ASP A 31 -10.78 42.52 -39.26
C ASP A 31 -10.35 41.05 -39.38
N SER A 32 -9.28 40.78 -40.13
CA SER A 32 -8.71 39.43 -40.30
C SER A 32 -7.97 38.92 -39.05
N LEU A 33 -7.54 39.81 -38.14
CA LEU A 33 -6.71 39.43 -36.97
C LEU A 33 -7.52 39.06 -35.71
N PHE A 34 -8.76 39.53 -35.59
CA PHE A 34 -9.65 39.17 -34.48
C PHE A 34 -9.82 37.66 -34.24
N PRO A 35 -10.03 36.80 -35.25
CA PRO A 35 -10.17 35.36 -35.02
C PRO A 35 -8.89 34.71 -34.47
N LEU A 36 -7.71 35.20 -34.86
CA LEU A 36 -6.43 34.70 -34.35
C LEU A 36 -6.19 35.09 -32.90
N ILE A 37 -6.59 36.30 -32.51
CA ILE A 37 -6.50 36.77 -31.13
C ILE A 37 -7.45 35.95 -30.24
N ILE A 38 -8.69 35.70 -30.68
CA ILE A 38 -9.66 34.87 -29.96
C ILE A 38 -9.14 33.43 -29.80
N LEU A 39 -8.56 32.84 -30.85
CA LEU A 39 -7.96 31.51 -30.79
C LEU A 39 -6.79 31.45 -29.80
N ALA A 40 -5.93 32.48 -29.77
CA ALA A 40 -4.83 32.58 -28.81
C ALA A 40 -5.33 32.68 -27.36
N PHE A 41 -6.41 33.44 -27.11
CA PHE A 41 -7.06 33.53 -25.80
C PHE A 41 -7.71 32.20 -25.37
N ILE A 42 -8.32 31.47 -26.29
CA ILE A 42 -8.89 30.14 -26.02
C ILE A 42 -7.79 29.13 -25.69
N ILE A 43 -6.70 29.11 -26.46
CA ILE A 43 -5.55 28.24 -26.19
C ILE A 43 -4.89 28.59 -24.85
N TYR A 44 -4.73 29.89 -24.55
CA TYR A 44 -4.21 30.36 -23.27
C TYR A 44 -5.14 29.98 -22.10
N GLY A 45 -6.46 30.10 -22.30
CA GLY A 45 -7.48 29.68 -21.35
C GLY A 45 -7.46 28.18 -21.08
N ILE A 46 -7.39 27.35 -22.11
CA ILE A 46 -7.30 25.88 -22.00
C ILE A 46 -5.98 25.46 -21.33
N LYS A 47 -4.85 26.09 -21.69
CA LYS A 47 -3.55 25.85 -21.04
C LYS A 47 -3.62 26.21 -19.55
N ARG A 48 -4.12 27.40 -19.22
CA ARG A 48 -4.27 27.87 -17.83
C ARG A 48 -5.25 27.02 -17.03
N TRP A 49 -6.30 26.49 -17.67
CA TRP A 49 -7.24 25.57 -17.05
C TRP A 49 -6.62 24.19 -16.79
N TRP A 50 -5.79 23.68 -17.69
CA TRP A 50 -5.03 22.44 -17.48
C TRP A 50 -3.95 22.57 -16.41
N ASP A 51 -3.20 23.66 -16.39
CA ASP A 51 -2.20 23.92 -15.35
C ASP A 51 -2.87 24.08 -13.97
N LYS A 52 -4.04 24.74 -13.89
CA LYS A 52 -4.84 24.81 -12.66
C LYS A 52 -5.42 23.47 -12.21
N ARG A 53 -5.76 22.56 -13.13
CA ARG A 53 -6.28 21.21 -12.78
C ARG A 53 -5.20 20.28 -12.25
N GLN A 54 -3.94 20.47 -12.68
CA GLN A 54 -2.76 19.80 -12.12
C GLN A 54 -2.35 20.41 -10.78
N GLN A 55 -2.36 21.75 -10.65
CA GLN A 55 -2.07 22.43 -9.38
C GLN A 55 -3.14 22.22 -8.31
N ALA A 56 -4.42 22.10 -8.66
CA ALA A 56 -5.49 21.78 -7.70
C ALA A 56 -5.34 20.38 -7.09
N LYS A 57 -4.76 19.41 -7.83
CA LYS A 57 -4.43 18.07 -7.29
C LYS A 57 -3.20 18.07 -6.36
N GLN A 58 -2.29 19.05 -6.46
CA GLN A 58 -1.13 19.18 -5.58
C GLN A 58 -1.38 20.13 -4.39
N ALA A 59 -2.18 21.18 -4.57
CA ALA A 59 -2.50 22.15 -3.53
C ALA A 59 -3.41 21.56 -2.43
N ASP A 60 -4.32 20.64 -2.78
CA ASP A 60 -5.19 19.94 -1.82
C ASP A 60 -4.39 18.99 -0.89
N VAL A 61 -3.28 18.42 -1.38
CA VAL A 61 -2.40 17.55 -0.59
C VAL A 61 -1.58 18.34 0.45
N SER A 62 -1.23 19.60 0.17
CA SER A 62 -0.48 20.46 1.09
C SER A 62 -1.33 21.22 2.12
N VAL A 63 -2.64 21.35 1.89
CA VAL A 63 -3.53 22.21 2.71
C VAL A 63 -4.34 21.42 3.74
N ASN A 64 -4.41 20.10 3.61
CA ASN A 64 -5.21 19.24 4.48
C ASN A 64 -4.36 18.30 5.35
N MET A 65 -3.23 18.80 5.85
CA MET A 65 -2.51 18.12 6.92
C MET A 65 -3.11 18.60 8.25
N PRO A 66 -3.73 17.73 9.07
CA PRO A 66 -4.16 18.13 10.40
C PRO A 66 -2.98 18.78 11.14
N PRO A 67 -3.21 19.89 11.87
CA PRO A 67 -2.15 20.50 12.67
C PRO A 67 -1.57 19.46 13.63
N LEU A 68 -0.25 19.49 13.83
CA LEU A 68 0.43 18.57 14.75
C LEU A 68 -0.21 18.67 16.12
N ARG A 69 -0.82 17.58 16.58
CA ARG A 69 -0.98 17.40 18.02
C ARG A 69 0.44 17.24 18.58
N GLN A 70 0.72 18.01 19.63
CA GLN A 70 2.06 18.17 20.20
C GLN A 70 2.65 16.84 20.72
N ASP A 71 1.78 15.88 21.04
CA ASP A 71 2.09 14.51 21.45
C ASP A 71 2.81 13.69 20.35
N LEU A 72 2.39 13.82 19.09
CA LEU A 72 2.98 13.12 17.95
C LEU A 72 4.36 13.64 17.59
N THR A 73 4.62 14.96 17.75
CA THR A 73 5.94 15.53 17.51
C THR A 73 6.98 14.95 18.48
N GLN A 74 6.59 14.81 19.75
CA GLN A 74 7.49 14.29 20.77
C GLN A 74 7.85 12.82 20.52
N HIS A 75 6.87 12.00 20.12
CA HIS A 75 7.12 10.60 19.69
C HIS A 75 8.20 10.50 18.61
N TYR A 76 8.16 11.37 17.59
CA TYR A 76 9.15 11.32 16.51
C TYR A 76 10.54 11.78 16.94
N HIS A 77 10.63 12.75 17.84
CA HIS A 77 11.92 13.13 18.44
C HIS A 77 12.51 12.03 19.32
N GLU A 78 11.68 11.35 20.11
CA GLU A 78 12.08 10.20 20.94
C GLU A 78 12.56 9.03 20.06
N ALA A 79 12.01 8.88 18.86
CA ALA A 79 12.48 7.94 17.84
C ALA A 79 13.79 8.39 17.12
N GLY A 80 14.34 9.56 17.48
CA GLY A 80 15.64 10.02 17.00
C GLY A 80 15.62 10.86 15.72
N LEU A 81 14.45 11.36 15.29
CA LEU A 81 14.35 12.21 14.10
C LEU A 81 14.57 13.70 14.45
N ASP A 82 15.29 14.40 13.57
CA ASP A 82 15.37 15.86 13.58
C ASP A 82 14.14 16.52 12.93
N ASP A 83 13.98 17.84 13.11
CA ASP A 83 12.81 18.58 12.59
C ASP A 83 12.61 18.44 11.07
N GLN A 84 13.70 18.36 10.28
CA GLN A 84 13.62 18.23 8.83
C GLN A 84 13.18 16.82 8.44
N GLN A 85 13.73 15.81 9.12
CA GLN A 85 13.34 14.42 8.96
C GLN A 85 11.88 14.19 9.37
N ILE A 86 11.42 14.80 10.47
CA ILE A 86 10.01 14.76 10.89
C ILE A 86 9.12 15.38 9.82
N LYS A 87 9.49 16.55 9.30
CA LYS A 87 8.72 17.20 8.23
C LYS A 87 8.63 16.30 7.00
N PHE A 88 9.76 15.78 6.53
CA PHE A 88 9.81 14.88 5.37
C PHE A 88 8.98 13.61 5.62
N PHE A 89 9.16 12.96 6.76
CA PHE A 89 8.40 11.78 7.15
C PHE A 89 6.90 12.06 7.10
N ARG A 90 6.43 13.17 7.69
CA ARG A 90 5.01 13.52 7.68
C ARG A 90 4.48 13.75 6.27
N GLU A 91 5.21 14.48 5.44
CA GLU A 91 4.81 14.74 4.05
C GLU A 91 4.69 13.43 3.26
N THR A 92 5.67 12.54 3.40
CA THR A 92 5.68 11.21 2.80
C THR A 92 4.52 10.35 3.31
N MET A 93 4.30 10.30 4.62
CA MET A 93 3.22 9.51 5.22
C MET A 93 1.84 10.06 4.87
N ASN A 94 1.65 11.37 4.81
CA ASN A 94 0.37 11.92 4.35
C ASN A 94 0.09 11.55 2.88
N THR A 95 1.11 11.61 2.03
CA THR A 95 0.99 11.15 0.63
C THR A 95 0.59 9.67 0.56
N ALA A 96 1.29 8.82 1.31
CA ALA A 96 0.98 7.39 1.38
C ALA A 96 -0.43 7.12 1.90
N ARG A 97 -0.88 7.85 2.94
CA ARG A 97 -2.25 7.74 3.48
C ARG A 97 -3.30 8.01 2.39
N VAL A 98 -3.17 9.13 1.67
CA VAL A 98 -4.10 9.47 0.58
C VAL A 98 -4.10 8.39 -0.51
N GLN A 99 -2.92 7.88 -0.87
CA GLN A 99 -2.80 6.80 -1.85
C GLN A 99 -3.45 5.50 -1.37
N ILE A 100 -3.31 5.13 -0.10
CA ILE A 100 -3.92 3.92 0.49
C ILE A 100 -5.44 4.04 0.52
N GLU A 101 -5.97 5.19 0.96
CA GLU A 101 -7.41 5.45 0.96
C GLU A 101 -7.99 5.41 -0.46
N THR A 102 -7.27 6.00 -1.42
CA THR A 102 -7.64 5.96 -2.85
C THR A 102 -7.62 4.53 -3.37
N LEU A 103 -6.57 3.77 -3.07
CA LEU A 103 -6.42 2.37 -3.48
C LEU A 103 -7.56 1.51 -2.92
N GLU A 104 -7.92 1.69 -1.64
CA GLU A 104 -9.01 0.97 -1.01
C GLU A 104 -10.34 1.21 -1.72
N GLN A 105 -10.64 2.47 -2.07
CA GLN A 105 -11.83 2.81 -2.84
C GLN A 105 -11.81 2.17 -4.23
N GLN A 106 -10.70 2.31 -4.96
CA GLN A 106 -10.53 1.79 -6.32
C GLN A 106 -10.66 0.25 -6.36
N MET A 107 -9.99 -0.45 -5.44
CA MET A 107 -10.01 -1.90 -5.37
C MET A 107 -11.42 -2.46 -5.10
N ASN A 108 -12.28 -1.70 -4.42
CA ASN A 108 -13.64 -2.13 -4.13
C ASN A 108 -14.67 -1.73 -5.20
N GLN A 109 -14.29 -0.94 -6.21
CA GLN A 109 -15.24 -0.35 -7.15
C GLN A 109 -15.76 -1.33 -8.21
N VAL A 110 -14.94 -2.31 -8.62
CA VAL A 110 -15.30 -3.29 -9.67
C VAL A 110 -14.95 -4.70 -9.24
N ALA A 111 -15.76 -5.68 -9.65
CA ALA A 111 -15.68 -7.05 -9.16
C ALA A 111 -14.29 -7.70 -9.37
N LYS A 112 -13.65 -7.45 -10.52
CA LYS A 112 -12.32 -8.01 -10.82
C LYS A 112 -11.24 -7.48 -9.89
N LEU A 113 -11.21 -6.17 -9.63
CA LEU A 113 -10.25 -5.57 -8.68
C LEU A 113 -10.52 -6.03 -7.25
N LYS A 114 -11.81 -6.15 -6.87
CA LYS A 114 -12.19 -6.66 -5.55
C LYS A 114 -11.69 -8.09 -5.36
N ALA A 115 -11.84 -8.95 -6.36
CA ALA A 115 -11.33 -10.32 -6.32
C ALA A 115 -9.80 -10.37 -6.19
N ILE A 116 -9.07 -9.50 -6.91
CA ILE A 116 -7.61 -9.38 -6.77
C ILE A 116 -7.23 -8.98 -5.34
N ASN A 117 -7.89 -7.98 -4.76
CA ASN A 117 -7.60 -7.54 -3.40
C ASN A 117 -7.98 -8.61 -2.35
N LEU A 118 -9.05 -9.38 -2.55
CA LEU A 118 -9.40 -10.50 -1.66
C LEU A 118 -8.33 -11.60 -1.70
N LYS A 119 -7.79 -11.88 -2.89
CA LYS A 119 -6.74 -12.90 -3.07
C LYS A 119 -5.40 -12.46 -2.47
N THR A 120 -5.00 -11.22 -2.73
CA THR A 120 -3.66 -10.72 -2.38
C THR A 120 -3.62 -10.04 -1.02
N GLN A 121 -4.72 -9.45 -0.56
CA GLN A 121 -4.79 -8.59 0.62
C GLN A 121 -3.93 -7.32 0.52
N ALA A 122 -3.68 -6.80 -0.69
CA ALA A 122 -2.79 -5.65 -0.91
C ALA A 122 -3.19 -4.39 -0.14
N VAL A 123 -4.49 -4.06 -0.04
CA VAL A 123 -4.94 -2.90 0.76
C VAL A 123 -4.59 -3.08 2.25
N LYS A 124 -4.78 -4.30 2.78
CA LYS A 124 -4.45 -4.62 4.17
C LYS A 124 -2.94 -4.55 4.42
N ALA A 125 -2.14 -5.07 3.49
CA ALA A 125 -0.68 -4.95 3.55
C ALA A 125 -0.22 -3.50 3.53
N ALA A 126 -0.77 -2.66 2.63
CA ALA A 126 -0.44 -1.24 2.54
C ALA A 126 -0.81 -0.48 3.84
N GLN A 127 -1.98 -0.77 4.42
CA GLN A 127 -2.38 -0.24 5.74
C GLN A 127 -1.46 -0.74 6.86
N GLY A 128 -0.98 -1.99 6.78
CA GLY A 128 -0.02 -2.57 7.71
C GLY A 128 1.33 -1.84 7.67
N ILE A 129 1.89 -1.66 6.47
CA ILE A 129 3.12 -0.87 6.25
C ILE A 129 2.95 0.53 6.84
N PHE A 130 1.82 1.19 6.55
CA PHE A 130 1.57 2.53 7.08
C PHE A 130 1.60 2.58 8.61
N LYS A 131 0.92 1.63 9.27
CA LYS A 131 0.90 1.55 10.74
C LYS A 131 2.28 1.28 11.32
N GLU A 132 3.03 0.39 10.70
CA GLU A 132 4.38 0.04 11.13
C GLU A 132 5.33 1.25 11.01
N LEU A 133 5.27 1.99 9.91
CA LEU A 133 6.06 3.20 9.74
C LEU A 133 5.66 4.34 10.69
N VAL A 134 4.37 4.48 11.04
CA VAL A 134 3.93 5.46 12.04
C VAL A 134 4.46 5.10 13.43
N LYS A 135 4.46 3.81 13.77
CA LYS A 135 5.02 3.30 15.02
C LYS A 135 6.53 3.51 15.06
N GLU A 136 7.21 3.17 13.96
CA GLU A 136 8.68 3.15 13.85
C GLU A 136 9.16 4.00 12.66
N PRO A 137 9.16 5.34 12.82
CA PRO A 137 9.46 6.29 11.74
C PRO A 137 10.87 6.10 11.15
N GLN A 138 11.82 5.59 11.93
CA GLN A 138 13.17 5.27 11.48
C GLN A 138 13.22 4.19 10.40
N LYS A 139 12.21 3.31 10.32
CA LYS A 139 12.10 2.26 9.29
C LYS A 139 11.70 2.81 7.91
N LEU A 140 11.44 4.12 7.75
CA LEU A 140 10.99 4.73 6.49
C LEU A 140 11.86 4.35 5.27
N HIS A 141 13.19 4.38 5.43
CA HIS A 141 14.14 4.02 4.37
C HIS A 141 14.02 2.57 3.88
N ARG A 142 13.46 1.67 4.72
CA ARG A 142 13.23 0.27 4.36
C ARG A 142 11.99 0.10 3.47
N ALA A 143 11.14 1.12 3.40
CA ALA A 143 9.89 1.12 2.64
C ALA A 143 9.96 1.93 1.33
N ASP A 144 11.15 2.32 0.86
CA ASP A 144 11.31 3.15 -0.35
C ASP A 144 10.64 2.52 -1.60
N GLY A 145 10.79 1.20 -1.78
CA GLY A 145 10.16 0.47 -2.89
C GLY A 145 8.62 0.55 -2.84
N PHE A 146 8.05 0.42 -1.65
CA PHE A 146 6.61 0.59 -1.44
C PHE A 146 6.18 2.03 -1.71
N LEU A 147 6.81 3.00 -1.04
CA LEU A 147 6.39 4.41 -0.99
C LEU A 147 6.50 5.11 -2.34
N TYR A 148 7.56 4.83 -3.11
CA TYR A 148 7.86 5.59 -4.33
C TYR A 148 7.63 4.80 -5.63
N ASN A 149 7.33 3.50 -5.55
CA ASN A 149 7.10 2.68 -6.72
C ASN A 149 5.81 1.87 -6.63
N HIS A 150 5.73 0.89 -5.74
CA HIS A 150 4.64 -0.10 -5.79
C HIS A 150 3.26 0.50 -5.46
N LEU A 151 3.14 1.28 -4.37
CA LEU A 151 1.87 1.90 -4.00
C LEU A 151 1.39 2.93 -5.05
N PRO A 152 2.20 3.93 -5.46
CA PRO A 152 1.78 4.89 -6.48
C PRO A 152 1.41 4.23 -7.81
N ASN A 153 2.18 3.22 -8.25
CA ASN A 153 1.91 2.49 -9.49
C ASN A 153 0.59 1.70 -9.39
N LEU A 154 0.32 1.05 -8.26
CA LEU A 154 -0.91 0.29 -8.07
C LEU A 154 -2.15 1.19 -8.10
N VAL A 155 -2.08 2.38 -7.49
CA VAL A 155 -3.14 3.40 -7.58
C VAL A 155 -3.37 3.84 -9.03
N ASP A 156 -2.31 4.13 -9.78
CA ASP A 156 -2.42 4.57 -11.19
C ASP A 156 -2.97 3.46 -12.11
N LEU A 157 -2.53 2.21 -11.93
CA LEU A 157 -3.01 1.06 -12.70
C LEU A 157 -4.49 0.79 -12.43
N THR A 158 -4.93 0.86 -11.18
CA THR A 158 -6.33 0.63 -10.81
C THR A 158 -7.23 1.77 -11.31
N GLU A 159 -6.80 3.04 -11.22
CA GLU A 159 -7.52 4.19 -11.82
C GLU A 159 -7.75 4.00 -13.33
N LYS A 160 -6.70 3.61 -14.06
CA LYS A 160 -6.77 3.34 -15.49
C LYS A 160 -7.66 2.16 -15.81
N TYR A 161 -7.58 1.08 -15.03
CA TYR A 161 -8.43 -0.09 -15.19
C TYR A 161 -9.90 0.29 -15.05
N ILE A 162 -10.26 1.01 -13.98
CA ILE A 162 -11.62 1.49 -13.72
C ILE A 162 -12.12 2.33 -14.90
N THR A 163 -11.30 3.27 -15.36
CA THR A 163 -11.65 4.17 -16.46
C THR A 163 -11.99 3.39 -17.73
N ILE A 164 -11.15 2.42 -18.12
CA ILE A 164 -11.38 1.60 -19.32
C ILE A 164 -12.58 0.67 -19.12
N ASN A 165 -12.73 0.09 -17.93
CA ASN A 165 -13.84 -0.80 -17.60
C ASN A 165 -15.20 -0.09 -17.67
N ALA A 166 -15.24 1.21 -17.39
CA ALA A 166 -16.45 2.03 -17.46
C ALA A 166 -16.86 2.42 -18.90
N HIS A 167 -16.05 2.17 -19.93
CA HIS A 167 -16.43 2.49 -21.31
C HIS A 167 -17.63 1.63 -21.79
N ASP A 168 -18.61 2.28 -22.43
CA ASP A 168 -19.84 1.63 -22.91
C ASP A 168 -19.58 0.67 -24.09
N ILE A 169 -18.70 1.05 -25.01
CA ILE A 169 -18.33 0.24 -26.17
C ILE A 169 -16.97 -0.39 -25.91
N LYS A 170 -16.95 -1.72 -25.74
CA LYS A 170 -15.73 -2.50 -25.54
C LYS A 170 -15.46 -3.37 -26.77
N THR A 171 -14.30 -3.20 -27.38
CA THR A 171 -13.81 -4.05 -28.47
C THR A 171 -13.05 -5.26 -27.92
N ALA A 172 -12.79 -6.28 -28.75
CA ALA A 172 -11.96 -7.43 -28.37
C ALA A 172 -10.61 -7.00 -27.75
N ASN A 173 -9.93 -6.04 -28.40
CA ASN A 173 -8.67 -5.48 -27.91
C ASN A 173 -8.81 -4.78 -26.54
N THR A 174 -9.99 -4.22 -26.24
CA THR A 174 -10.27 -3.59 -24.94
C THR A 174 -10.35 -4.63 -23.83
N TYR A 175 -11.02 -5.75 -24.09
CA TYR A 175 -11.10 -6.86 -23.12
C TYR A 175 -9.72 -7.49 -22.88
N GLU A 176 -8.91 -7.67 -23.92
CA GLU A 176 -7.53 -8.16 -23.79
C GLU A 176 -6.67 -7.20 -22.94
N ALA A 177 -6.77 -5.89 -23.20
CA ALA A 177 -6.06 -4.89 -22.41
C ALA A 177 -6.50 -4.89 -20.93
N LEU A 178 -7.81 -5.04 -20.66
CA LEU A 178 -8.33 -5.17 -19.30
C LEU A 178 -7.80 -6.43 -18.62
N GLN A 179 -7.81 -7.56 -19.31
CA GLN A 179 -7.31 -8.82 -18.76
C GLN A 179 -5.82 -8.72 -18.41
N LYS A 180 -4.98 -8.24 -19.34
CA LYS A 180 -3.55 -8.02 -19.08
C LYS A 180 -3.32 -7.01 -17.96
N SER A 181 -4.12 -5.95 -17.88
CA SER A 181 -4.01 -4.96 -16.80
C SER A 181 -4.36 -5.58 -15.44
N ALA A 182 -5.39 -6.44 -15.38
CA ALA A 182 -5.74 -7.15 -14.16
C ALA A 182 -4.61 -8.06 -13.67
N GLU A 183 -3.93 -8.78 -14.58
CA GLU A 183 -2.77 -9.62 -14.24
C GLU A 183 -1.59 -8.79 -13.69
N VAL A 184 -1.31 -7.64 -14.29
CA VAL A 184 -0.25 -6.74 -13.80
C VAL A 184 -0.64 -6.13 -12.46
N ILE A 185 -1.89 -5.71 -12.27
CA ILE A 185 -2.40 -5.20 -10.99
C ILE A 185 -2.25 -6.26 -9.90
N GLU A 186 -2.54 -7.52 -10.20
CA GLU A 186 -2.35 -8.63 -9.26
C GLU A 186 -0.88 -8.83 -8.90
N GLN A 187 0.04 -8.77 -9.87
CA GLN A 187 1.47 -8.86 -9.61
C GLN A 187 1.99 -7.71 -8.73
N VAL A 188 1.60 -6.47 -9.04
CA VAL A 188 1.99 -5.30 -8.23
C VAL A 188 1.36 -5.36 -6.84
N SER A 189 0.13 -5.90 -6.73
CA SER A 189 -0.51 -6.17 -5.44
C SER A 189 0.29 -7.15 -4.59
N SER A 190 0.83 -8.22 -5.19
CA SER A 190 1.74 -9.15 -4.52
C SER A 190 3.08 -8.52 -4.13
N LEU A 191 3.58 -7.54 -4.89
CA LEU A 191 4.79 -6.80 -4.49
C LEU A 191 4.54 -5.96 -3.23
N VAL A 192 3.37 -5.32 -3.10
CA VAL A 192 3.00 -4.59 -1.88
C VAL A 192 2.93 -5.52 -0.65
N VAL A 193 2.44 -6.74 -0.82
CA VAL A 193 2.42 -7.75 0.25
C VAL A 193 3.85 -8.13 0.64
N LYS A 194 4.72 -8.34 -0.35
CA LYS A 194 6.13 -8.64 -0.12
C LYS A 194 6.86 -7.49 0.57
N ASP A 195 6.56 -6.23 0.23
CA ASP A 195 7.13 -5.08 0.93
C ASP A 195 6.74 -5.09 2.42
N PHE A 196 5.49 -5.46 2.73
CA PHE A 196 5.04 -5.61 4.11
C PHE A 196 5.79 -6.72 4.84
N GLU A 197 5.89 -7.91 4.23
CA GLU A 197 6.63 -9.04 4.78
C GLU A 197 8.09 -8.68 5.06
N GLN A 198 8.75 -7.97 4.14
CA GLN A 198 10.13 -7.52 4.32
C GLN A 198 10.26 -6.48 5.44
N LEU A 199 9.29 -5.60 5.61
CA LEU A 199 9.31 -4.58 6.65
C LEU A 199 9.24 -5.18 8.06
N VAL A 200 8.45 -6.24 8.24
CA VAL A 200 8.23 -6.90 9.54
C VAL A 200 9.10 -8.15 9.74
N ALA A 201 9.96 -8.49 8.79
CA ALA A 201 10.76 -9.72 8.81
C ALA A 201 11.70 -9.79 10.02
N GLU A 202 12.28 -8.67 10.44
CA GLU A 202 13.18 -8.60 11.60
C GLU A 202 12.42 -8.92 12.89
N ASP A 203 11.29 -8.25 13.12
CA ASP A 203 10.43 -8.46 14.30
C ASP A 203 9.92 -9.92 14.37
N LEU A 204 9.62 -10.54 13.22
CA LEU A 204 9.22 -11.95 13.16
C LEU A 204 10.35 -12.91 13.49
N ALA A 205 11.58 -12.62 13.05
CA ALA A 205 12.75 -13.44 13.34
C ALA A 205 13.13 -13.37 14.83
N GLU A 206 13.01 -12.20 15.45
CA GLU A 206 13.21 -12.03 16.89
C GLU A 206 12.20 -12.83 17.70
N MET A 207 10.91 -12.74 17.33
CA MET A 207 9.83 -13.51 17.96
C MET A 207 10.07 -15.03 17.89
N ASP A 208 10.57 -15.55 16.76
CA ASP A 208 10.86 -16.98 16.58
C ASP A 208 11.95 -17.48 17.55
N VAL A 209 12.98 -16.66 17.79
CA VAL A 209 14.03 -16.95 18.77
C VAL A 209 13.46 -16.95 20.18
N GLU A 210 12.64 -15.96 20.53
CA GLU A 210 12.03 -15.85 21.86
C GLU A 210 11.10 -17.04 22.15
N VAL A 211 10.27 -17.43 21.18
CA VAL A 211 9.39 -18.60 21.28
C VAL A 211 10.21 -19.87 21.45
N SER A 212 11.26 -20.07 20.64
CA SER A 212 12.13 -21.24 20.73
C SER A 212 12.81 -21.36 22.10
N LEU A 213 13.27 -20.23 22.66
CA LEU A 213 13.86 -20.19 23.99
C LEU A 213 12.83 -20.52 25.08
N ALA A 214 11.63 -19.98 24.97
CA ALA A 214 10.54 -20.26 25.91
C ALA A 214 10.13 -21.75 25.87
N GLU A 215 10.02 -22.34 24.68
CA GLU A 215 9.76 -23.77 24.51
C GLU A 215 10.86 -24.64 25.15
N GLN A 216 12.13 -24.27 24.96
CA GLN A 216 13.26 -24.98 25.57
C GLN A 216 13.22 -24.88 27.11
N GLN A 217 12.88 -23.72 27.67
CA GLN A 217 12.74 -23.54 29.11
C GLN A 217 11.61 -24.39 29.69
N LEU A 218 10.45 -24.43 29.02
CA LEU A 218 9.32 -25.27 29.41
C LEU A 218 9.70 -26.76 29.36
N ALA A 219 10.37 -27.21 28.30
CA ALA A 219 10.83 -28.59 28.18
C ALA A 219 11.77 -29.00 29.33
N ARG A 220 12.75 -28.13 29.67
CA ARG A 220 13.68 -28.39 30.78
C ARG A 220 12.98 -28.44 32.14
N GLN A 221 12.02 -27.55 32.40
CA GLN A 221 11.24 -27.59 33.63
C GLN A 221 10.41 -28.89 33.76
N HIS A 222 9.85 -29.37 32.64
CA HIS A 222 9.13 -30.64 32.61
C HIS A 222 10.06 -31.85 32.86
N GLU A 223 11.28 -31.84 32.32
CA GLU A 223 12.31 -32.88 32.56
C GLU A 223 12.81 -32.88 34.01
N GLU A 224 13.03 -31.70 34.60
CA GLU A 224 13.45 -31.55 36.00
C GLU A 224 12.36 -32.04 36.96
N ALA A 225 11.09 -31.68 36.71
CA ALA A 225 9.95 -32.13 37.50
C ALA A 225 9.72 -33.65 37.43
N SER A 226 9.98 -34.28 36.28
CA SER A 226 9.83 -35.73 36.10
C SER A 226 11.04 -36.52 36.64
N THR A 227 12.24 -35.92 36.64
CA THR A 227 13.44 -36.51 37.27
C THR A 227 13.35 -36.47 38.79
N SER A 228 12.82 -35.39 39.38
CA SER A 228 12.61 -35.31 40.84
C SER A 228 11.61 -36.35 41.36
N GLN A 229 10.57 -36.69 40.60
CA GLN A 229 9.61 -37.75 40.96
C GLN A 229 10.18 -39.17 40.84
N ALA A 230 11.19 -39.38 40.00
CA ALA A 230 11.83 -40.68 39.82
C ALA A 230 12.82 -41.03 40.95
N PHE A 231 13.38 -40.04 41.64
CA PHE A 231 14.33 -40.22 42.75
C PHE A 231 13.66 -40.38 44.13
N GLU A 232 12.35 -40.23 44.25
CA GLU A 232 11.63 -40.27 45.55
C GLU A 232 10.94 -41.61 45.85
N LYS A 233 11.09 -42.65 45.02
CA LYS A 233 10.69 -44.02 45.41
C LYS A 233 11.77 -44.64 46.30
N PRO A 234 11.50 -44.94 47.58
CA PRO A 234 12.49 -45.57 48.44
C PRO A 234 12.64 -47.05 48.10
N ASP A 235 13.89 -47.50 47.99
CA ASP A 235 14.28 -48.91 48.09
C ASP A 235 13.90 -49.43 49.48
N THR A 236 12.67 -49.91 49.64
CA THR A 236 12.30 -50.84 50.72
C THR A 236 12.20 -52.23 50.13
N ALA A 237 13.36 -52.85 49.90
CA ALA A 237 13.49 -54.28 49.71
C ALA A 237 14.57 -54.80 50.65
N SER A 238 14.25 -54.79 51.94
CA SER A 238 14.99 -55.51 52.97
C SER A 238 14.10 -56.64 53.48
N ASP A 239 14.41 -57.84 52.98
CA ASP A 239 14.68 -59.03 53.80
C ASP A 239 13.76 -59.23 55.02
N GLU A 240 12.66 -59.97 54.82
CA GLU A 240 11.98 -60.67 55.92
C GLU A 240 12.10 -62.18 55.67
N GLY A 241 12.94 -62.78 56.49
CA GLY A 241 13.14 -64.22 56.56
C GLY A 241 11.90 -64.96 57.04
N GLU A 242 11.79 -66.18 56.54
CA GLU A 242 10.93 -67.23 57.06
C GLU A 242 11.22 -67.48 58.55
N ASP A 243 10.22 -67.33 59.41
CA ASP A 243 10.02 -68.26 60.52
C ASP A 243 8.53 -68.38 60.85
N GLY A 244 8.12 -69.62 61.11
CA GLY A 244 6.73 -70.03 61.19
C GLY A 244 6.04 -69.62 62.48
N THR A 245 4.71 -69.71 62.48
CA THR A 245 3.99 -70.68 63.31
C THR A 245 2.48 -70.60 63.05
N ASP A 246 1.94 -71.80 62.79
CA ASP A 246 0.63 -72.34 63.13
C ASP A 246 -0.41 -71.47 63.85
N GLY A 247 -1.69 -71.61 63.46
CA GLY A 247 -2.79 -71.32 64.38
C GLY A 247 -4.11 -70.86 63.78
N SER A 248 -4.88 -71.82 63.24
CA SER A 248 -6.26 -72.08 63.67
C SER A 248 -7.36 -70.98 63.58
N THR A 249 -8.30 -71.25 62.65
CA THR A 249 -9.78 -71.33 62.81
C THR A 249 -10.70 -70.10 62.97
N TYR A 250 -11.77 -70.19 62.14
CA TYR A 250 -13.18 -69.81 62.34
C TYR A 250 -13.55 -68.31 62.47
N ASN A 251 -14.75 -67.82 62.13
CA ASN A 251 -15.87 -68.15 61.22
C ASN A 251 -16.92 -67.03 61.50
N GLY A 252 -17.66 -66.56 60.50
CA GLY A 252 -18.71 -65.54 60.68
C GLY A 252 -19.02 -64.73 59.44
#